data_AF-A0A6L8XNF8-F1
#
_entry.id   AF-A0A6L8XNF8-F1
#
_cell.length_a   1.000
_cell.length_b   1.000
_cell.length_c   1.000
_cell.angle_alpha   90.00
_cell.angle_beta   90.00
_cell.angle_gamma   90.00
#
_symmetry.space_group_name_H-M   'P 1'
#
loop_
_entity.id
_entity.type
_entity.pdbx_description
1 polymer ?
#
loop_
_entity_poly.entity_id
_entity_poly.type
_entity_poly.pdbx_seq_one_letter_code
_entity_poly.pdbx_strand_id
1 'polypeptide(L)'
;MEKIVGNVGKREKNEIIDICEKKMSLDNLVLITKDQDEKLYNKAIDALKDVKQEYDGWWSRMVEKYNFEGDENGHWEVNFQTGQVILVI
;
A
#
# COMPACT_ATOMS: atom_id res chain seq x y z
N MET A 1 11.57 10.53 -12.97
CA MET A 1 10.60 11.56 -13.39
C MET A 1 9.29 11.31 -12.64
N GLU A 2 8.60 12.36 -12.19
CA GLU A 2 7.29 12.24 -11.54
C GLU A 2 6.20 12.87 -12.41
N LYS A 3 5.12 12.14 -12.67
CA LYS A 3 3.99 12.62 -13.47
C LYS A 3 2.67 12.26 -12.79
N ILE A 4 1.77 13.22 -12.66
CA ILE A 4 0.39 12.95 -12.23
C ILE A 4 -0.34 12.26 -13.37
N VAL A 5 -0.80 11.02 -13.13
CA VAL A 5 -1.46 10.16 -14.11
C VAL A 5 -2.92 9.87 -13.76
N GLY A 6 -3.40 10.35 -12.61
CA GLY A 6 -4.78 10.18 -12.20
C GLY A 6 -5.10 10.79 -10.85
N ASN A 7 -6.31 10.53 -10.38
CA ASN A 7 -6.77 10.94 -9.05
C ASN A 7 -7.78 9.92 -8.53
N VAL A 8 -7.58 9.44 -7.31
CA VAL A 8 -8.55 8.56 -6.64
C VAL A 8 -9.54 9.37 -5.82
N GLY A 9 -10.73 8.81 -5.60
CA GLY A 9 -11.74 9.43 -4.74
C GLY A 9 -11.31 9.47 -3.27
N LYS A 10 -11.92 10.35 -2.48
CA LYS A 10 -11.64 10.47 -1.03
C LYS A 10 -11.75 9.14 -0.28
N ARG A 11 -12.75 8.31 -0.61
CA ARG A 11 -12.94 7.00 0.05
C ARG A 11 -11.79 6.05 -0.28
N GLU A 12 -11.39 5.96 -1.54
CA GLU A 12 -10.31 5.09 -2.00
C GLU A 12 -8.97 5.55 -1.45
N LYS A 13 -8.73 6.86 -1.40
CA LYS A 13 -7.57 7.46 -0.74
C LYS A 13 -7.49 7.09 0.74
N ASN A 14 -8.61 7.19 1.47
CA ASN A 14 -8.63 6.81 2.88
C ASN A 14 -8.41 5.31 3.06
N GLU A 15 -8.97 4.48 2.19
CA GLU A 15 -8.77 3.03 2.20
C GLU A 15 -7.29 2.65 2.06
N ILE A 16 -6.56 3.25 1.11
CA ILE A 16 -5.12 2.96 0.96
C ILE A 16 -4.27 3.52 2.11
N ILE A 17 -4.67 4.64 2.72
CA ILE A 17 -4.03 5.16 3.94
C ILE A 17 -4.16 4.13 5.07
N ASP A 18 -5.38 3.63 5.32
CA ASP A 18 -5.64 2.66 6.38
C ASP A 18 -4.82 1.37 6.17
N ILE A 19 -4.72 0.88 4.92
CA ILE A 19 -3.90 -0.28 4.56
C ILE A 19 -2.41 -0.02 4.86
N CYS A 20 -1.89 1.15 4.47
CA CYS A 20 -0.50 1.52 4.71
C CYS A 20 -0.19 1.68 6.21
N GLU A 21 -1.09 2.27 7.00
CA GLU A 21 -0.93 2.41 8.44
C GLU A 21 -0.91 1.04 9.15
N LYS A 22 -1.81 0.12 8.76
CA LYS A 22 -1.79 -1.28 9.25
C LYS A 22 -0.48 -1.96 8.89
N LYS A 23 -0.02 -1.82 7.65
CA LYS A 23 1.23 -2.40 7.16
C LYS A 23 2.42 -1.89 7.99
N MET A 24 2.54 -0.58 8.18
CA MET A 24 3.59 0.04 8.99
C MET A 24 3.57 -0.46 10.44
N SER A 25 2.38 -0.59 11.02
CA SER A 25 2.22 -1.09 12.39
C SER A 25 2.69 -2.54 12.53
N LEU A 26 2.36 -3.40 11.55
CA LEU A 26 2.80 -4.79 11.50
C LEU A 26 4.29 -4.93 11.22
N ASP A 27 4.85 -4.13 10.30
CA ASP A 27 6.30 -4.09 10.02
C ASP A 27 7.08 -3.76 11.31
N ASN A 28 6.63 -2.77 12.08
CA ASN A 28 7.22 -2.43 13.38
C ASN A 28 7.08 -3.57 14.39
N LEU A 29 5.91 -4.23 14.45
CA LEU A 29 5.68 -5.35 15.37
C LEU A 29 6.60 -6.53 15.05
N VAL A 30 6.80 -6.86 13.77
CA VAL A 30 7.73 -7.90 13.32
C VAL A 30 9.15 -7.61 13.80
N LEU A 31 9.61 -6.35 13.69
CA LEU A 31 10.95 -5.95 14.14
C LEU A 31 11.14 -6.12 15.65
N ILE A 32 10.15 -5.74 16.45
CA ILE A 32 10.23 -5.80 17.92
C ILE A 32 10.13 -7.25 18.43
N THR A 33 9.36 -8.10 17.74
CA THR A 33 9.00 -9.43 18.26
C THR A 33 9.95 -10.55 17.83
N LYS A 34 10.75 -10.34 16.78
CA LYS A 34 11.60 -11.36 16.14
C LYS A 34 12.43 -12.22 17.11
N ASP A 35 13.07 -11.57 18.09
CA ASP A 35 13.96 -12.24 19.05
C ASP A 35 13.37 -12.28 20.47
N GLN A 36 12.10 -11.88 20.65
CA GLN A 36 11.43 -11.71 21.95
C GLN A 36 10.25 -12.66 22.13
N ASP A 37 9.47 -12.90 21.07
CA ASP A 37 8.28 -13.74 21.10
C ASP A 37 8.02 -14.34 19.70
N GLU A 38 8.48 -15.58 19.50
CA GLU A 38 8.34 -16.31 18.23
C GLU A 38 6.87 -16.47 17.81
N LYS A 39 5.96 -16.66 18.77
CA LYS A 39 4.54 -16.85 18.48
C LYS A 39 3.91 -15.56 17.98
N LEU A 40 4.22 -14.43 18.62
CA LEU A 40 3.73 -13.12 18.19
C LEU A 40 4.39 -12.69 16.88
N TYR A 41 5.68 -12.96 16.70
CA TYR A 41 6.40 -12.74 15.44
C TYR A 41 5.72 -13.46 14.28
N ASN A 42 5.47 -14.77 14.41
CA ASN A 42 4.82 -15.56 13.35
C ASN A 42 3.42 -15.03 13.02
N LYS A 43 2.63 -14.65 14.04
CA LYS A 43 1.33 -14.01 13.83
C LYS A 43 1.42 -12.67 13.10
N ALA A 44 2.41 -11.84 13.45
CA ALA A 44 2.61 -10.54 12.81
C ALA A 44 3.05 -10.71 11.34
N ILE A 45 3.90 -11.69 11.06
CA ILE A 45 4.30 -12.06 9.69
C ILE A 45 3.11 -12.53 8.87
N ASP A 46 2.24 -13.39 9.42
CA ASP A 46 1.07 -13.87 8.70
C ASP A 46 0.07 -12.73 8.43
N ALA A 47 -0.23 -11.91 9.44
CA ALA A 47 -1.07 -10.71 9.24
C ALA A 47 -0.48 -9.74 8.21
N LEU A 48 0.85 -9.59 8.16
CA LEU A 48 1.52 -8.75 7.18
C LEU A 48 1.36 -9.30 5.74
N LYS A 49 1.29 -10.61 5.55
CA LYS A 49 0.98 -11.21 4.24
C LYS A 49 -0.43 -10.84 3.80
N ASP A 50 -1.40 -10.92 4.70
CA ASP A 50 -2.80 -10.59 4.40
C ASP A 50 -2.93 -9.09 4.02
N VAL A 51 -2.28 -8.19 4.76
CA VAL A 51 -2.29 -6.75 4.44
C VAL A 51 -1.58 -6.44 3.12
N LYS A 52 -0.53 -7.18 2.76
CA LYS A 52 0.11 -7.04 1.44
C LYS A 52 -0.86 -7.43 0.31
N GLN A 53 -1.62 -8.51 0.48
CA GLN A 53 -2.65 -8.90 -0.49
C GLN A 53 -3.77 -7.84 -0.59
N GLU A 54 -4.16 -7.23 0.53
CA GLU A 54 -5.13 -6.12 0.56
C GLU A 54 -4.60 -4.90 -0.22
N TYR A 55 -3.32 -4.56 -0.05
CA TYR A 55 -2.64 -3.48 -0.77
C TYR A 55 -2.59 -3.74 -2.29
N ASP A 56 -2.15 -4.93 -2.70
CA ASP A 56 -2.07 -5.30 -4.11
C ASP A 56 -3.46 -5.36 -4.76
N GLY A 57 -4.46 -5.84 -4.01
CA GLY A 57 -5.86 -5.87 -4.43
C GLY A 57 -6.48 -4.48 -4.56
N TRP A 58 -6.08 -3.53 -3.71
CA TRP A 58 -6.49 -2.13 -3.85
C TRP A 58 -5.96 -1.54 -5.16
N TRP A 59 -4.65 -1.68 -5.43
CA TRP A 59 -4.06 -1.18 -6.67
C TRP A 59 -4.65 -1.81 -7.91
N SER A 60 -4.86 -3.13 -7.90
CA SER A 60 -5.48 -3.85 -9.02
C SER A 60 -6.86 -3.27 -9.36
N ARG A 61 -7.70 -3.01 -8.35
CA ARG A 61 -9.02 -2.37 -8.56
C ARG A 61 -8.92 -0.94 -9.07
N MET A 62 -7.95 -0.15 -8.58
CA MET A 62 -7.81 1.25 -9.02
C MET A 62 -7.30 1.33 -10.46
N VAL A 63 -6.33 0.49 -10.83
CA VAL A 63 -5.83 0.40 -12.21
C VAL A 63 -6.94 -0.06 -13.15
N GLU A 64 -7.73 -1.08 -12.77
CA GLU A 64 -8.88 -1.53 -13.58
C GLU A 64 -9.93 -0.42 -13.75
N LYS A 65 -10.24 0.31 -12.67
CA LYS A 65 -11.28 1.33 -12.67
C LYS A 65 -10.89 2.60 -13.44
N TYR A 66 -9.66 3.06 -13.27
CA TYR A 66 -9.22 4.37 -13.76
C TYR A 66 -8.27 4.29 -14.95
N ASN A 67 -7.72 3.12 -15.23
CA ASN A 67 -6.78 2.86 -16.34
C ASN A 67 -5.61 3.87 -16.35
N PHE A 68 -4.91 3.98 -15.20
CA PHE A 68 -3.77 4.90 -15.06
C PHE A 68 -2.69 4.58 -16.09
N GLU A 69 -2.06 5.64 -16.64
CA GLU A 69 -0.84 5.51 -17.42
C GLU A 69 0.26 4.86 -16.55
N GLY A 70 0.98 3.88 -17.10
CA GLY A 70 2.05 3.15 -16.42
C GLY A 70 3.31 3.05 -17.28
N ASP A 71 4.41 2.68 -16.64
CA ASP A 71 5.71 2.42 -17.27
C ASP A 71 6.30 1.12 -16.68
N GLU A 72 6.97 0.31 -17.51
CA GLU A 72 7.53 -0.98 -17.09
C GLU A 72 8.64 -0.86 -16.05
N ASN A 73 9.31 0.29 -15.98
CA ASN A 73 10.36 0.59 -15.02
C ASN A 73 9.87 1.50 -13.88
N GLY A 74 8.59 1.86 -13.86
CA GLY A 74 8.01 2.78 -12.88
C GLY A 74 7.09 2.10 -11.88
N HIS A 75 6.64 2.89 -10.91
CA HIS A 75 5.59 2.51 -9.96
C HIS A 75 4.62 3.66 -9.72
N TRP A 76 3.42 3.32 -9.24
CA TRP A 76 2.44 4.32 -8.83
C TRP A 76 2.54 4.63 -7.35
N GLU A 77 2.36 5.90 -7.03
CA GLU A 77 2.19 6.40 -5.67
C GLU A 77 0.90 7.20 -5.58
N VAL A 78 0.31 7.24 -4.38
CA VAL A 78 -0.83 8.11 -4.09
C VAL A 78 -0.36 9.23 -3.18
N ASN A 79 -0.58 10.48 -3.59
CA ASN A 79 -0.45 11.61 -2.67
C ASN A 79 -1.61 11.56 -1.66
N PHE A 80 -1.31 11.24 -0.40
CA PHE A 80 -2.33 11.10 0.65
C PHE A 80 -3.03 12.40 1.05
N GLN A 81 -2.49 13.56 0.69
CA GLN A 81 -3.18 14.83 0.90
C GLN A 81 -4.22 15.06 -0.19
N THR A 82 -3.82 14.92 -1.46
CA THR A 82 -4.63 15.33 -2.61
C THR A 82 -5.43 14.21 -3.28
N GLY A 83 -5.02 12.94 -3.12
CA GLY A 83 -5.55 11.78 -3.83
C GLY A 83 -4.93 11.55 -5.21
N GLN A 84 -4.01 12.42 -5.63
CA GLN A 84 -3.37 12.31 -6.95
C GLN A 84 -2.56 11.03 -7.04
N VAL A 85 -2.70 10.33 -8.16
CA VAL A 85 -1.88 9.18 -8.51
C VAL A 85 -0.71 9.66 -9.35
N ILE A 86 0.50 9.37 -8.89
CA ILE A 86 1.75 9.81 -9.47
C ILE A 86 2.47 8.57 -10.00
N LEU A 87 2.86 8.60 -11.27
CA LEU A 87 3.80 7.65 -11.85
C LEU A 87 5.22 8.16 -11.59
N VAL A 88 6.01 7.34 -10.90
CA VAL A 88 7.42 7.59 -10.58
C VAL A 88 8.26 6.62 -11.40
N ILE A 89 9.22 7.14 -12.16
CA ILE A 89 10.16 6.39 -13.03
C ILE A 89 11.60 6.77 -12.67
#